data_AF-A0A373C2G4-F1
#
_entry.id   AF-A0A373C2G4-F1
#
_cell.length_a   1.000
_cell.length_b   1.000
_cell.length_c   1.000
_cell.angle_alpha   90.00
_cell.angle_beta   90.00
_cell.angle_gamma   90.00
#
_symmetry.space_group_name_H-M   'P 1'
#
loop_
_entity.id
_entity.type
_entity.pdbx_description
1 polymer ?
#
loop_
_entity_poly.entity_id
_entity_poly.type
_entity_poly.pdbx_seq_one_letter_code
_entity_poly.pdbx_strand_id
1 'polypeptide(L)'
;MGCWGITAFESDAGLDAISLIRKHLPEQGDVELRQMLAWLKADSWNAPPEVSEGVSHTSPMAVAELIVKFQEKDFSALDGIRGDKKFSSLSSFTASKESLQWVREYLSETLFYSRKCAKEQEKSGVLWCGWFQERDWKHWQAHMEKLIGRMDELLTREGETVALWTGSVCQKVEPGKMAGKKEGEERENPHRSEEESMTFFERELKKMFGTGASFSEPRFVGNCCYGRLTDQIRVKINFQTGMVADHYDRLKVTLLNRNEGMIDSMVVKFRDVWGLKNTTNPNFRDGVNPHIWSYGKETSWYVYQPGKEDYKVLSEAIKTYLEVFQEPEEAMQMGQKMC
;
A
#
# COMPACT_ATOMS: atom_id res chain seq x y z
N MET A 1 -11.83 3.91 -13.16
CA MET A 1 -11.11 4.12 -11.89
C MET A 1 -10.82 5.60 -11.81
N GLY A 2 -11.34 6.30 -10.80
CA GLY A 2 -11.05 7.72 -10.62
C GLY A 2 -9.84 7.92 -9.73
N CYS A 3 -9.16 9.05 -9.91
CA CYS A 3 -7.98 9.43 -9.16
C CYS A 3 -8.36 9.65 -7.68
N TRP A 4 -7.62 9.03 -6.76
CA TRP A 4 -7.78 9.21 -5.32
C TRP A 4 -6.67 10.13 -4.80
N GLY A 5 -7.01 11.19 -4.09
CA GLY A 5 -6.05 12.14 -3.49
C GLY A 5 -5.63 13.27 -4.42
N ILE A 6 -5.36 14.46 -3.87
CA ILE A 6 -4.94 15.65 -4.63
C ILE A 6 -3.45 15.63 -4.90
N THR A 7 -2.69 15.03 -3.99
CA THR A 7 -1.23 15.00 -4.01
C THR A 7 -0.72 13.63 -4.45
N ALA A 8 0.52 13.58 -4.95
CA ALA A 8 1.19 12.33 -5.25
C ALA A 8 1.41 11.49 -3.98
N PHE A 9 1.63 12.13 -2.82
CA PHE A 9 1.75 11.45 -1.52
C PHE A 9 0.44 10.81 -1.01
N GLU A 10 -0.69 11.09 -1.65
CA GLU A 10 -1.99 10.44 -1.39
C GLU A 10 -2.32 9.37 -2.44
N SER A 11 -1.40 9.09 -3.35
CA SER A 11 -1.58 8.15 -4.46
C SER A 11 -0.58 6.99 -4.39
N ASP A 12 -1.00 5.79 -4.80
CA ASP A 12 -0.11 4.63 -4.87
C ASP A 12 1.11 4.90 -5.77
N ALA A 13 0.88 5.47 -6.96
CA ALA A 13 1.94 5.80 -7.91
C ALA A 13 2.99 6.75 -7.33
N GLY A 14 2.56 7.77 -6.56
CA GLY A 14 3.49 8.67 -5.91
C GLY A 14 4.20 8.04 -4.72
N LEU A 15 3.51 7.25 -3.90
CA LEU A 15 4.13 6.53 -2.77
C LEU A 15 5.14 5.47 -3.24
N ASP A 16 4.88 4.79 -4.34
CA ASP A 16 5.82 3.87 -4.99
C ASP A 16 7.09 4.59 -5.45
N ALA A 17 6.94 5.77 -6.06
CA ALA A 17 8.07 6.59 -6.49
C ALA A 17 8.94 7.02 -5.29
N ILE A 18 8.32 7.46 -4.19
CA ILE A 18 9.03 7.82 -2.95
C ILE A 18 9.71 6.59 -2.33
N SER A 19 9.05 5.43 -2.36
CA SER A 19 9.61 4.15 -1.88
C SER A 19 10.85 3.75 -2.68
N LEU A 20 10.82 3.89 -4.01
CA LEU A 20 11.96 3.61 -4.87
C LEU A 20 13.12 4.56 -4.59
N ILE A 21 12.86 5.87 -4.49
CA ILE A 21 13.88 6.87 -4.15
C ILE A 21 14.54 6.51 -2.81
N ARG A 22 13.74 6.21 -1.79
CA ARG A 22 14.24 5.84 -0.46
C ARG A 22 15.18 4.63 -0.48
N LYS A 23 14.90 3.62 -1.31
CA LYS A 23 15.75 2.42 -1.43
C LYS A 23 17.16 2.79 -1.91
N HIS A 24 17.26 3.76 -2.82
CA HIS A 24 18.52 4.20 -3.43
C HIS A 24 19.24 5.30 -2.65
N LEU A 25 18.55 5.99 -1.73
CA LEU A 25 19.18 7.01 -0.90
C LEU A 25 20.33 6.44 -0.06
N PRO A 26 21.46 7.17 0.04
CA PRO A 26 22.56 6.80 0.92
C PRO A 26 22.11 6.84 2.39
N GLU A 27 22.83 6.14 3.27
CA GLU A 27 22.53 6.18 4.72
C GLU A 27 22.78 7.58 5.30
N GLN A 28 23.84 8.25 4.85
CA GLN A 28 24.20 9.63 5.14
C GLN A 28 24.91 10.23 3.93
N GLY A 29 24.78 11.53 3.73
CA GLY A 29 25.52 12.27 2.71
C GLY A 29 24.64 13.11 1.81
N ASP A 30 25.15 13.40 0.62
CA ASP A 30 24.54 14.31 -0.34
C ASP A 30 23.77 13.54 -1.41
N VAL A 31 22.69 14.13 -1.90
CA VAL A 31 21.94 13.59 -3.05
C VAL A 31 21.62 14.71 -4.04
N GLU A 32 21.66 14.36 -5.32
CA GLU A 32 21.28 15.27 -6.40
C GLU A 32 19.93 14.86 -7.00
N LEU A 33 19.11 15.86 -7.38
CA LEU A 33 17.84 15.64 -8.09
C LEU A 33 18.03 14.79 -9.35
N ARG A 34 19.13 14.99 -10.07
CA ARG A 34 19.47 14.21 -11.26
C ARG A 34 19.54 12.71 -10.98
N GLN A 35 20.08 12.31 -9.82
CA GLN A 35 20.18 10.91 -9.43
C GLN A 35 18.79 10.32 -9.15
N MET A 36 17.94 11.05 -8.43
CA MET A 36 16.55 10.62 -8.19
C MET A 36 15.78 10.42 -9.48
N LEU A 37 15.90 11.35 -10.43
CA LEU A 37 15.26 11.25 -11.74
C LEU A 37 15.81 10.06 -12.55
N ALA A 38 17.11 9.78 -12.46
CA ALA A 38 17.72 8.63 -13.13
C ALA A 38 17.19 7.29 -12.58
N TRP A 39 17.03 7.16 -11.26
CA TRP A 39 16.47 5.96 -10.65
C TRP A 39 15.03 5.71 -11.09
N LEU A 40 14.20 6.77 -11.10
CA LEU A 40 12.82 6.67 -11.56
C LEU A 40 12.74 6.26 -13.03
N LYS A 41 13.52 6.91 -13.92
CA LYS A 41 13.52 6.62 -15.35
C LYS A 41 14.02 5.21 -15.69
N ALA A 42 14.86 4.62 -14.85
CA ALA A 42 15.39 3.27 -15.05
C ALA A 42 14.43 2.16 -14.56
N ASP A 43 13.44 2.49 -13.73
CA ASP A 43 12.52 1.52 -13.15
C ASP A 43 11.27 1.33 -14.02
N SER A 44 10.92 0.09 -14.32
CA SER A 44 9.81 -0.23 -15.23
C SER A 44 8.43 0.16 -14.70
N TRP A 45 8.29 0.33 -13.37
CA TRP A 45 7.02 0.69 -12.74
C TRP A 45 6.91 2.19 -12.48
N ASN A 46 8.01 2.82 -12.08
CA ASN A 46 8.06 4.22 -11.65
C ASN A 46 8.56 5.17 -12.75
N ALA A 47 8.89 4.67 -13.94
CA ALA A 47 9.25 5.49 -15.08
C ALA A 47 8.13 6.51 -15.35
N PRO A 48 8.46 7.81 -15.52
CA PRO A 48 7.47 8.82 -15.86
C PRO A 48 6.74 8.44 -17.16
N PRO A 49 5.39 8.38 -17.16
CA PRO A 49 4.64 8.16 -18.39
C PRO A 49 4.78 9.34 -19.34
N GLU A 50 4.40 9.15 -20.60
CA GLU A 50 4.32 10.23 -21.58
C GLU A 50 3.34 11.30 -21.10
N VAL A 51 3.74 12.57 -21.13
CA VAL A 51 2.92 13.69 -20.63
C VAL A 51 1.57 13.81 -21.36
N SER A 52 1.51 13.32 -22.60
CA SER A 52 0.30 13.33 -23.43
C SER A 52 -0.80 12.38 -22.93
N GLU A 53 -0.46 11.42 -22.08
CA GLU A 53 -1.43 10.54 -21.43
C GLU A 53 -2.24 11.26 -20.34
N GLY A 54 -1.77 12.41 -19.84
CA GLY A 54 -2.51 13.22 -18.85
C GLY A 54 -2.76 12.50 -17.53
N VAL A 55 -1.83 11.62 -17.11
CA VAL A 55 -1.94 10.86 -15.87
C VAL A 55 -1.88 11.82 -14.67
N SER A 56 -2.84 11.70 -13.76
CA SER A 56 -2.99 12.65 -12.65
C SER A 56 -1.88 12.54 -11.59
N HIS A 57 -1.41 11.33 -11.28
CA HIS A 57 -0.34 11.11 -10.30
C HIS A 57 0.84 10.42 -10.98
N THR A 58 2.02 11.03 -10.89
CA THR A 58 3.22 10.57 -11.59
C THR A 58 4.44 10.68 -10.68
N SER A 59 5.50 9.93 -11.02
CA SER A 59 6.75 10.01 -10.26
C SER A 59 7.38 11.41 -10.26
N PRO A 60 7.33 12.24 -11.33
CA PRO A 60 7.81 13.61 -11.26
C PRO A 60 6.97 14.53 -10.36
N MET A 61 5.66 14.28 -10.24
CA MET A 61 4.80 14.99 -9.28
C MET A 61 5.22 14.67 -7.83
N ALA A 62 5.48 13.39 -7.53
CA ALA A 62 6.02 12.98 -6.23
C ALA A 62 7.37 13.63 -5.92
N VAL A 63 8.25 13.73 -6.93
CA VAL A 63 9.54 14.43 -6.80
C VAL A 63 9.35 15.93 -6.51
N ALA A 64 8.43 16.60 -7.20
CA ALA A 64 8.16 18.01 -6.93
C ALA A 64 7.62 18.24 -5.51
N GLU A 65 6.72 17.39 -5.04
CA GLU A 65 6.24 17.41 -3.65
C GLU A 65 7.35 17.13 -2.64
N LEU A 66 8.23 16.18 -2.95
CA LEU A 66 9.42 15.90 -2.15
C LEU A 66 10.31 17.14 -2.00
N ILE A 67 10.59 17.83 -3.10
CA ILE A 67 11.37 19.08 -3.10
C ILE A 67 10.72 20.12 -2.18
N VAL A 68 9.39 20.30 -2.25
CA VAL A 68 8.66 21.23 -1.38
C VAL A 68 8.79 20.81 0.09
N LYS A 69 8.66 19.53 0.42
CA LYS A 69 8.85 19.03 1.79
C LYS A 69 10.24 19.30 2.34
N PHE A 70 11.29 19.14 1.53
CA PHE A 70 12.65 19.52 1.89
C PHE A 70 12.80 21.03 2.15
N GLN A 71 12.20 21.87 1.30
CA GLN A 71 12.18 23.33 1.50
C GLN A 71 11.47 23.73 2.81
N GLU A 72 10.38 23.04 3.15
CA GLU A 72 9.56 23.29 4.33
C GLU A 72 10.10 22.61 5.60
N LYS A 73 11.12 21.76 5.47
CA LYS A 73 11.68 20.93 6.54
C LYS A 73 10.66 19.96 7.15
N ASP A 74 9.64 19.58 6.38
CA ASP A 74 8.63 18.60 6.77
C ASP A 74 9.10 17.17 6.45
N PHE A 75 9.92 16.63 7.35
CA PHE A 75 10.37 15.24 7.28
C PHE A 75 9.40 14.26 7.95
N SER A 76 8.36 14.76 8.63
CA SER A 76 7.41 13.90 9.36
C SER A 76 6.64 12.98 8.39
N ALA A 77 6.26 13.54 7.24
CA ALA A 77 5.68 12.79 6.12
C ALA A 77 6.69 11.93 5.35
N LEU A 78 7.99 12.16 5.53
CA LEU A 78 9.06 11.46 4.82
C LEU A 78 9.68 10.32 5.62
N ASP A 79 9.98 10.46 6.90
CA ASP A 79 10.69 9.42 7.70
C ASP A 79 9.78 8.64 8.66
N GLY A 80 8.48 8.94 8.66
CA GLY A 80 7.53 8.46 9.67
C GLY A 80 7.07 7.00 9.60
N ILE A 81 7.48 6.20 8.62
CA ILE A 81 6.80 4.91 8.35
C ILE A 81 7.58 3.65 8.82
N ARG A 82 8.91 3.71 8.93
CA ARG A 82 9.75 2.54 9.33
C ARG A 82 10.76 2.82 10.44
N GLY A 83 10.86 4.05 10.92
CA GLY A 83 11.91 4.48 11.85
C GLY A 83 13.26 4.77 11.19
N ASP A 84 13.40 4.45 9.90
CA ASP A 84 14.59 4.77 9.11
C ASP A 84 14.55 6.24 8.69
N LYS A 85 15.39 7.05 9.32
CA LYS A 85 15.53 8.50 9.11
C LYS A 85 16.28 8.85 7.82
N LYS A 86 15.98 8.18 6.70
CA LYS A 86 16.77 8.30 5.47
C LYS A 86 16.69 9.67 4.80
N PHE A 87 15.55 10.35 4.82
CA PHE A 87 15.44 11.67 4.20
C PHE A 87 16.01 12.76 5.10
N SER A 88 15.78 12.68 6.42
CA SER A 88 16.31 13.61 7.41
C SER A 88 17.78 13.36 7.78
N SER A 89 18.37 12.22 7.41
CA SER A 89 19.81 11.96 7.56
C SER A 89 20.67 12.53 6.42
N LEU A 90 20.06 13.06 5.36
CA LEU A 90 20.78 13.68 4.26
C LEU A 90 21.47 14.97 4.71
N SER A 91 22.74 15.08 4.35
CA SER A 91 23.58 16.25 4.60
C SER A 91 23.23 17.39 3.65
N SER A 92 22.93 17.08 2.40
CA SER A 92 22.38 18.04 1.46
C SER A 92 21.51 17.39 0.39
N PHE A 93 20.61 18.18 -0.17
CA PHE A 93 19.87 17.85 -1.38
C PHE A 93 20.00 19.04 -2.34
N THR A 94 20.55 18.79 -3.53
CA THR A 94 20.82 19.82 -4.53
C THR A 94 20.18 19.46 -5.86
N ALA A 95 20.04 20.46 -6.74
CA ALA A 95 19.54 20.25 -8.09
C ALA A 95 20.22 21.19 -9.08
N SER A 96 20.59 20.66 -10.26
CA SER A 96 20.96 21.51 -11.39
C SER A 96 19.75 22.26 -11.94
N LYS A 97 19.98 23.43 -12.55
CA LYS A 97 18.92 24.16 -13.28
C LYS A 97 18.22 23.29 -14.31
N GLU A 98 18.97 22.48 -15.04
CA GLU A 98 18.44 21.55 -16.03
C GLU A 98 17.49 20.51 -15.41
N SER A 99 17.84 19.92 -14.26
CA SER A 99 16.98 18.93 -13.59
C SER A 99 15.69 19.57 -13.06
N LEU A 100 15.78 20.79 -12.52
CA LEU A 100 14.60 21.54 -12.06
C LEU A 100 13.70 21.95 -13.23
N GLN A 101 14.31 22.41 -14.33
CA GLN A 101 13.61 22.78 -15.56
C GLN A 101 12.83 21.59 -16.11
N TRP A 102 13.46 20.41 -16.15
CA TRP A 102 12.81 19.19 -16.61
C TRP A 102 11.58 18.82 -15.77
N VAL A 103 11.67 18.87 -14.43
CA VAL A 103 10.52 18.61 -13.55
C VAL A 103 9.40 19.62 -13.80
N ARG A 104 9.76 20.91 -13.89
CA ARG A 104 8.82 22.01 -14.14
C ARG A 104 8.07 21.83 -15.46
N GLU A 105 8.79 21.53 -16.54
CA GLU A 105 8.23 21.30 -17.87
C GLU A 105 7.33 20.08 -17.88
N TYR A 106 7.79 18.95 -17.31
CA TYR A 106 6.98 17.74 -17.22
C TYR A 106 5.64 17.99 -16.54
N LEU A 107 5.62 18.69 -15.39
CA LEU A 107 4.37 19.04 -14.70
C LEU A 107 3.48 19.97 -15.52
N SER A 108 4.09 20.96 -16.19
CA SER A 108 3.37 21.93 -17.03
C SER A 108 2.68 21.24 -18.22
N GLU A 109 3.40 20.35 -18.90
CA GLU A 109 2.88 19.59 -20.04
C GLU A 109 1.82 18.58 -19.59
N THR A 110 2.06 17.86 -18.49
CA THR A 110 1.08 16.93 -17.91
C THR A 110 -0.23 17.66 -17.58
N LEU A 111 -0.15 18.83 -16.93
CA LEU A 111 -1.33 19.64 -16.61
C LEU A 111 -2.05 20.13 -17.88
N PHE A 112 -1.29 20.58 -18.88
CA PHE A 112 -1.83 21.01 -20.16
C PHE A 112 -2.60 19.88 -20.87
N TYR A 113 -1.97 18.71 -21.01
CA TYR A 113 -2.58 17.56 -21.67
C TYR A 113 -3.75 17.00 -20.87
N SER A 114 -3.67 16.93 -19.55
CA SER A 114 -4.81 16.53 -18.71
C SER A 114 -6.03 17.42 -18.93
N ARG A 115 -5.83 18.75 -19.00
CA ARG A 115 -6.89 19.72 -19.32
C ARG A 115 -7.43 19.54 -20.73
N LYS A 116 -6.57 19.26 -21.70
CA LYS A 116 -6.94 19.01 -23.09
C LYS A 116 -7.78 17.74 -23.22
N CYS A 117 -7.32 16.62 -22.66
CA CYS A 117 -8.02 15.35 -22.64
C CYS A 117 -9.38 15.47 -21.96
N ALA A 118 -9.48 16.19 -20.83
CA ALA A 118 -10.76 16.42 -20.15
C ALA A 118 -11.80 17.10 -21.06
N LYS A 119 -11.39 18.13 -21.82
CA LYS A 119 -12.27 18.84 -22.77
C LYS A 119 -12.70 17.98 -23.95
N GLU A 120 -11.81 17.11 -24.43
CA GLU A 120 -12.12 16.21 -25.53
C GLU A 120 -13.10 15.10 -25.10
N GLN A 121 -12.88 14.56 -23.89
CA GLN A 121 -13.67 13.48 -23.30
C GLN A 121 -15.06 13.92 -22.81
N GLU A 122 -15.27 15.21 -22.54
CA GLU A 122 -16.57 15.76 -22.15
C GLU A 122 -17.66 15.45 -23.20
N LYS A 123 -17.29 15.42 -24.49
CA LYS A 123 -18.18 15.04 -25.60
C LYS A 123 -18.65 13.59 -25.53
N SER A 124 -17.92 12.74 -24.82
CA SER A 124 -18.22 11.32 -24.60
C SER A 124 -18.85 11.05 -23.23
N GLY A 125 -19.17 12.10 -22.46
CA GLY A 125 -19.80 11.98 -21.14
C GLY A 125 -18.81 11.66 -20.00
N VAL A 126 -17.51 11.59 -20.28
CA VAL A 126 -16.48 11.46 -19.25
C VAL A 126 -16.09 12.86 -18.78
N LEU A 127 -16.46 13.17 -17.54
CA LEU A 127 -16.20 14.46 -16.93
C LEU A 127 -14.88 14.46 -16.17
N TRP A 128 -14.26 15.64 -16.07
CA TRP A 128 -13.15 15.92 -15.16
C TRP A 128 -11.96 14.97 -15.29
N CYS A 129 -11.63 14.53 -16.51
CA CYS A 129 -10.51 13.62 -16.76
C CYS A 129 -10.58 12.31 -15.93
N GLY A 130 -11.78 11.82 -15.63
CA GLY A 130 -11.98 10.59 -14.86
C GLY A 130 -11.98 10.78 -13.33
N TRP A 131 -11.83 12.00 -12.81
CA TRP A 131 -12.01 12.29 -11.40
C TRP A 131 -13.48 12.11 -10.98
N PHE A 132 -13.71 11.63 -9.75
CA PHE A 132 -15.06 11.38 -9.25
C PHE A 132 -15.86 12.65 -8.95
N GLN A 133 -15.18 13.74 -8.58
CA GLN A 133 -15.80 15.01 -8.22
C GLN A 133 -15.07 16.17 -8.90
N GLU A 134 -15.83 17.13 -9.43
CA GLU A 134 -15.30 18.36 -10.03
C GLU A 134 -14.36 19.11 -9.08
N ARG A 135 -14.71 19.15 -7.79
CA ARG A 135 -13.91 19.84 -6.78
C ARG A 135 -12.51 19.24 -6.69
N ASP A 136 -12.39 17.92 -6.74
CA ASP A 136 -11.12 17.22 -6.56
C ASP A 136 -10.23 17.44 -7.81
N TRP A 137 -10.84 17.42 -9.00
CA TRP A 137 -10.19 17.82 -10.25
C TRP A 137 -9.68 19.28 -10.22
N LYS A 138 -10.46 20.21 -9.68
CA LYS A 138 -10.03 21.62 -9.53
C LYS A 138 -8.90 21.76 -8.52
N HIS A 139 -8.98 21.07 -7.38
CA HIS A 139 -7.94 21.09 -6.36
C HIS A 139 -6.62 20.48 -6.87
N TRP A 140 -6.68 19.38 -7.63
CA TRP A 140 -5.50 18.80 -8.25
C TRP A 140 -4.83 19.75 -9.24
N GLN A 141 -5.60 20.42 -10.09
CA GLN A 141 -5.05 21.43 -11.01
C GLN A 141 -4.38 22.59 -10.26
N ALA A 142 -5.02 23.11 -9.22
CA ALA A 142 -4.46 24.18 -8.40
C ALA A 142 -3.17 23.73 -7.68
N HIS A 143 -3.12 22.48 -7.24
CA HIS A 143 -1.92 21.89 -6.64
C HIS A 143 -0.78 21.73 -7.66
N MET A 144 -1.07 21.26 -8.88
CA MET A 144 -0.09 21.21 -9.98
C MET A 144 0.46 22.60 -10.31
N GLU A 145 -0.39 23.62 -10.41
CA GLU A 145 0.02 25.02 -10.63
C GLU A 145 0.91 25.53 -9.49
N LYS A 146 0.58 25.19 -8.24
CA LYS A 146 1.41 25.51 -7.09
C LYS A 146 2.78 24.85 -7.19
N LEU A 147 2.86 23.56 -7.53
CA LEU A 147 4.14 22.85 -7.70
C LEU A 147 4.99 23.47 -8.81
N ILE A 148 4.38 23.78 -9.96
CA ILE A 148 5.05 24.46 -11.08
C ILE A 148 5.60 25.81 -10.64
N GLY A 149 4.80 26.62 -9.94
CA GLY A 149 5.24 27.90 -9.38
C GLY A 149 6.41 27.77 -8.42
N ARG A 150 6.44 26.72 -7.59
CA ARG A 150 7.58 26.43 -6.70
C ARG A 150 8.85 26.08 -7.48
N MET A 151 8.74 25.36 -8.60
CA MET A 151 9.90 25.11 -9.45
C MET A 151 10.38 26.39 -10.15
N ASP A 152 9.46 27.23 -10.62
CA ASP A 152 9.79 28.54 -11.20
C ASP A 152 10.55 29.42 -10.19
N GLU A 153 10.09 29.50 -8.93
CA GLU A 153 10.81 30.19 -7.85
C GLU A 153 12.24 29.66 -7.66
N LEU A 154 12.43 28.34 -7.62
CA LEU A 154 13.76 27.72 -7.49
C LEU A 154 14.65 28.01 -8.70
N LEU A 155 14.07 28.08 -9.90
CA LEU A 155 14.78 28.42 -11.13
C LEU A 155 15.26 29.88 -11.17
N THR A 156 14.64 30.79 -10.41
CA THR A 156 15.13 32.19 -10.30
C THR A 156 16.34 32.37 -9.38
N ARG A 157 16.69 31.38 -8.56
CA ARG A 157 17.84 31.47 -7.63
C ARG A 157 19.16 31.61 -8.38
N GLU A 158 20.12 32.34 -7.83
CA GLU A 158 21.45 32.46 -8.45
C GLU A 158 22.24 31.15 -8.38
N GLY A 159 23.13 30.93 -9.36
CA GLY A 159 23.99 29.75 -9.48
C GLY A 159 23.44 28.64 -10.39
N GLU A 160 24.34 27.83 -10.93
CA GLU A 160 24.00 26.68 -11.80
C GLU A 160 23.38 25.50 -11.02
N THR A 161 23.67 25.43 -9.73
CA THR A 161 23.15 24.42 -8.79
C THR A 161 22.39 25.12 -7.67
N VAL A 162 21.18 24.64 -7.42
CA VAL A 162 20.27 25.13 -6.37
C VAL A 162 20.33 24.19 -5.18
N ALA A 163 20.64 24.74 -3.99
CA ALA A 163 20.48 24.02 -2.74
C ALA A 163 18.98 23.91 -2.38
N LEU A 164 18.46 22.69 -2.41
CA LEU A 164 17.08 22.38 -2.02
C LEU A 164 16.97 22.11 -0.52
N TRP A 165 18.04 21.57 0.06
CA TRP A 165 18.21 21.36 1.49
C TRP A 165 19.70 21.33 1.86
N THR A 166 20.03 21.89 3.01
CA THR A 166 21.33 21.71 3.66
C THR A 166 21.07 21.40 5.14
N GLY A 167 21.56 20.25 5.59
CA GLY A 167 21.52 19.85 6.98
C GLY A 167 22.51 20.68 7.80
N SER A 168 22.15 21.01 9.04
CA SER A 168 23.14 21.50 10.00
C SER A 168 24.03 20.32 10.40
N VAL A 169 25.35 20.47 10.27
CA VAL A 169 26.34 19.51 10.78
C VAL A 169 26.12 19.33 12.28
N CYS A 170 25.45 18.23 12.67
CA CYS A 170 25.54 17.77 14.05
C CYS A 170 26.93 17.16 14.24
N GLN A 171 27.70 17.78 15.12
CA GLN A 171 29.08 17.46 15.45
C GLN A 171 29.30 15.95 15.67
N LYS A 172 30.47 15.48 15.23
CA LYS A 172 31.07 14.20 15.63
C LYS A 172 30.79 13.94 17.12
N VAL A 173 30.08 12.86 17.41
CA VAL A 173 30.08 12.31 18.77
C VAL A 173 31.38 11.53 18.92
N GLU A 174 32.25 12.01 19.80
CA GLU A 174 33.44 11.28 20.23
C GLU A 174 33.07 9.96 20.95
N PRO A 175 33.94 8.94 20.90
CA PRO A 175 33.64 7.63 21.47
C PRO A 175 33.73 7.67 23.01
N GLY A 176 32.58 7.71 23.68
CA GLY A 176 32.46 7.73 25.13
C GLY A 176 31.82 6.46 25.70
N LYS A 177 32.67 5.53 26.16
CA LYS A 177 32.40 4.42 27.10
C LYS A 177 31.42 3.33 26.67
N MET A 178 31.98 2.25 26.11
CA MET A 178 31.41 0.91 26.25
C MET A 178 31.34 0.54 27.74
N ALA A 179 30.13 0.45 28.28
CA ALA A 179 29.84 -0.40 29.42
C ALA A 179 29.58 -1.81 28.87
N GLY A 180 30.36 -2.78 29.35
CA GLY A 180 30.39 -4.15 28.82
C GLY A 180 29.01 -4.78 28.75
N LYS A 181 28.68 -5.30 27.56
CA LYS A 181 27.67 -6.33 27.39
C LYS A 181 28.40 -7.59 26.95
N LYS A 182 28.32 -8.61 27.81
CA LYS A 182 28.87 -9.95 27.60
C LYS A 182 28.48 -10.45 26.22
N GLU A 183 29.46 -10.96 25.50
CA GLU A 183 29.26 -11.94 24.42
C GLU A 183 28.42 -13.09 25.00
N GLY A 184 27.16 -13.15 24.58
CA GLY A 184 26.35 -14.35 24.70
C GLY A 184 26.53 -15.13 23.42
N GLU A 185 27.18 -16.28 23.51
CA GLU A 185 27.13 -17.31 22.49
C GLU A 185 25.69 -17.48 21.99
N GLU A 186 25.47 -17.28 20.69
CA GLU A 186 24.31 -17.81 20.00
C GLU A 186 24.36 -19.33 20.08
N ARG A 187 23.62 -19.89 21.04
CA ARG A 187 23.14 -21.25 20.95
C ARG A 187 21.79 -21.19 20.26
N GLU A 188 21.76 -21.64 19.00
CA GLU A 188 20.52 -21.98 18.33
C GLU A 188 19.70 -22.90 19.24
N ASN A 189 18.50 -22.45 19.59
CA ASN A 189 17.55 -23.22 20.37
C ASN A 189 16.64 -23.98 19.39
N PRO A 190 16.73 -25.32 19.25
CA PRO A 190 16.09 -26.04 18.16
C PRO A 190 14.60 -26.34 18.39
N HIS A 191 13.95 -25.78 19.41
CA HIS A 191 12.51 -25.94 19.63
C HIS A 191 11.84 -24.65 20.10
N ARG A 192 11.59 -23.74 19.16
CA ARG A 192 10.50 -22.77 19.28
C ARG A 192 9.23 -23.46 18.82
N SER A 193 8.18 -23.48 19.65
CA SER A 193 6.90 -24.08 19.27
C SER A 193 6.35 -23.33 18.05
N GLU A 194 5.78 -24.06 17.07
CA GLU A 194 5.30 -23.47 15.81
C GLU A 194 4.32 -22.31 16.05
N GLU A 195 3.53 -22.35 17.13
CA GLU A 195 2.59 -21.30 17.54
C GLU A 195 3.23 -19.99 18.00
N GLU A 196 4.40 -20.02 18.67
CA GLU A 196 5.10 -18.81 19.12
C GLU A 196 5.84 -18.08 17.98
N SER A 197 5.95 -18.71 16.81
CA SER A 197 6.50 -18.09 15.59
C SER A 197 5.46 -17.53 14.62
N MET A 198 4.16 -17.81 14.81
CA MET A 198 3.11 -17.36 13.88
C MET A 198 2.88 -15.85 13.96
N THR A 199 2.75 -15.23 12.80
CA THR A 199 2.33 -13.84 12.63
C THR A 199 0.89 -13.62 13.10
N PHE A 200 0.49 -12.36 13.30
CA PHE A 200 -0.89 -12.03 13.68
C PHE A 200 -1.91 -12.61 12.69
N PHE A 201 -1.72 -12.39 11.38
CA PHE A 201 -2.65 -12.89 10.36
C PHE A 201 -2.74 -14.41 10.33
N GLU A 202 -1.62 -15.13 10.49
CA GLU A 202 -1.64 -16.59 10.52
C GLU A 202 -2.46 -17.10 11.70
N ARG A 203 -2.35 -16.47 12.88
CA ARG A 203 -3.19 -16.83 14.04
C ARG A 203 -4.66 -16.56 13.78
N GLU A 204 -4.99 -15.41 13.19
CA GLU A 204 -6.38 -15.07 12.85
C GLU A 204 -6.98 -16.02 11.82
N LEU A 205 -6.24 -16.37 10.77
CA LEU A 205 -6.65 -17.38 9.78
C LEU A 205 -6.78 -18.77 10.40
N LYS A 206 -5.88 -19.15 11.31
CA LYS A 206 -5.96 -20.43 12.04
C LYS A 206 -7.20 -20.51 12.93
N LYS A 207 -7.62 -19.40 13.55
CA LYS A 207 -8.90 -19.35 14.31
C LYS A 207 -10.12 -19.64 13.43
N MET A 208 -10.09 -19.20 12.18
CA MET A 208 -11.20 -19.39 11.22
C MET A 208 -11.17 -20.77 10.55
N PHE A 209 -9.99 -21.21 10.10
CA PHE A 209 -9.86 -22.35 9.19
C PHE A 209 -8.97 -23.49 9.71
N GLY A 210 -8.45 -23.37 10.93
CA GLY A 210 -7.58 -24.39 11.52
C GLY A 210 -8.34 -25.67 11.91
N THR A 211 -9.63 -25.57 12.18
CA THR A 211 -10.50 -26.70 12.52
C THR A 211 -11.87 -26.53 11.85
N GLY A 212 -12.34 -27.53 11.10
CA GLY A 212 -13.68 -27.51 10.51
C GLY A 212 -13.85 -26.64 9.26
N ALA A 213 -12.76 -26.31 8.56
CA ALA A 213 -12.83 -25.68 7.25
C ALA A 213 -13.51 -26.61 6.22
N SER A 214 -14.22 -26.03 5.26
CA SER A 214 -14.87 -26.76 4.15
C SER A 214 -13.89 -27.27 3.09
N PHE A 215 -12.60 -27.15 3.35
CA PHE A 215 -11.50 -27.57 2.51
C PHE A 215 -10.45 -28.28 3.37
N SER A 216 -9.72 -29.20 2.77
CA SER A 216 -8.72 -30.03 3.46
C SER A 216 -7.32 -29.42 3.41
N GLU A 217 -6.44 -29.91 4.28
CA GLU A 217 -5.01 -29.54 4.32
C GLU A 217 -4.73 -28.03 4.43
N PRO A 218 -5.32 -27.30 5.40
CA PRO A 218 -5.07 -25.87 5.54
C PRO A 218 -3.59 -25.59 5.84
N ARG A 219 -3.00 -24.65 5.08
CA ARG A 219 -1.66 -24.13 5.27
C ARG A 219 -1.73 -22.62 5.45
N PHE A 220 -1.07 -22.09 6.47
CA PHE A 220 -1.04 -20.67 6.78
C PHE A 220 0.36 -20.12 6.53
N VAL A 221 0.48 -19.10 5.69
CA VAL A 221 1.75 -18.46 5.34
C VAL A 221 1.52 -16.96 5.20
N GLY A 222 2.08 -16.17 6.11
CA GLY A 222 1.91 -14.72 6.14
C GLY A 222 0.44 -14.31 6.26
N ASN A 223 -0.09 -13.51 5.32
CA ASN A 223 -1.50 -13.10 5.36
C ASN A 223 -2.46 -14.05 4.64
N CYS A 224 -1.98 -15.22 4.20
CA CYS A 224 -2.71 -16.16 3.35
C CYS A 224 -2.95 -17.50 4.04
N CYS A 225 -4.12 -18.08 3.77
CA CYS A 225 -4.47 -19.47 4.02
C CYS A 225 -4.67 -20.15 2.67
N TYR A 226 -4.11 -21.35 2.51
CA TYR A 226 -4.29 -22.20 1.34
C TYR A 226 -4.92 -23.52 1.77
N GLY A 227 -5.70 -24.12 0.89
CA GLY A 227 -6.24 -25.45 1.13
C GLY A 227 -6.74 -26.13 -0.13
N ARG A 228 -7.12 -27.40 0.01
CA ARG A 228 -7.64 -28.23 -1.07
C ARG A 228 -9.15 -28.32 -0.97
N LEU A 229 -9.83 -27.72 -1.96
CA LEU A 229 -11.30 -27.80 -2.06
C LEU A 229 -11.74 -29.10 -2.73
N THR A 230 -11.11 -29.45 -3.86
CA THR A 230 -11.27 -30.73 -4.58
C THR A 230 -9.91 -31.21 -5.08
N ASP A 231 -9.85 -32.30 -5.85
CA ASP A 231 -8.60 -32.80 -6.44
C ASP A 231 -7.89 -31.76 -7.31
N GLN A 232 -8.67 -31.03 -8.10
CA GLN A 232 -8.18 -30.04 -9.06
C GLN A 232 -8.27 -28.60 -8.56
N ILE A 233 -9.10 -28.32 -7.54
CA ILE A 233 -9.33 -26.96 -7.05
C ILE A 233 -8.60 -26.73 -5.73
N ARG A 234 -7.84 -25.64 -5.67
CA ARG A 234 -7.23 -25.08 -4.46
C ARG A 234 -7.92 -23.79 -4.09
N VAL A 235 -8.06 -23.54 -2.80
CA VAL A 235 -8.54 -22.27 -2.27
C VAL A 235 -7.36 -21.47 -1.74
N LYS A 236 -7.35 -20.17 -2.02
CA LYS A 236 -6.51 -19.17 -1.38
C LYS A 236 -7.43 -18.16 -0.70
N ILE A 237 -7.23 -17.95 0.60
CA ILE A 237 -7.95 -16.95 1.39
C ILE A 237 -6.91 -15.99 1.97
N ASN A 238 -7.06 -14.70 1.78
CA ASN A 238 -6.16 -13.73 2.39
C ASN A 238 -6.89 -12.51 2.91
N PHE A 239 -6.35 -11.93 3.98
CA PHE A 239 -6.75 -10.58 4.38
C PHE A 239 -6.37 -9.59 3.28
N GLN A 240 -7.30 -8.70 2.95
CA GLN A 240 -7.08 -7.64 2.00
C GLN A 240 -7.51 -6.31 2.61
N THR A 241 -6.89 -5.25 2.14
CA THR A 241 -7.28 -3.88 2.48
C THR A 241 -8.28 -3.33 1.47
N GLY A 242 -9.00 -2.33 1.94
CA GLY A 242 -10.02 -1.63 1.17
C GLY A 242 -9.53 -0.32 0.62
N MET A 243 -10.28 0.73 0.98
CA MET A 243 -9.93 2.12 0.66
C MET A 243 -8.75 2.63 1.49
N VAL A 244 -8.40 1.95 2.59
CA VAL A 244 -7.31 2.35 3.49
C VAL A 244 -6.30 1.20 3.58
N ALA A 245 -5.06 1.47 3.18
CA ALA A 245 -4.06 0.46 2.84
C ALA A 245 -3.55 -0.40 4.01
N ASP A 246 -3.71 0.07 5.24
CA ASP A 246 -3.34 -0.62 6.49
C ASP A 246 -4.56 -1.08 7.30
N HIS A 247 -5.78 -0.85 6.80
CA HIS A 247 -7.02 -1.41 7.35
C HIS A 247 -7.47 -2.62 6.54
N TYR A 248 -7.21 -3.80 7.08
CA TYR A 248 -7.69 -5.05 6.53
C TYR A 248 -9.13 -5.24 7.03
N ASP A 249 -10.09 -4.95 6.15
CA ASP A 249 -11.53 -4.93 6.44
C ASP A 249 -12.30 -6.03 5.69
N ARG A 250 -11.58 -6.95 5.02
CA ARG A 250 -12.15 -8.00 4.19
C ARG A 250 -11.23 -9.21 4.04
N LEU A 251 -11.83 -10.33 3.66
CA LEU A 251 -11.13 -11.49 3.13
C LEU A 251 -11.38 -11.59 1.63
N LYS A 252 -10.33 -11.86 0.86
CA LYS A 252 -10.45 -12.29 -0.53
C LYS A 252 -10.31 -13.81 -0.57
N VAL A 253 -11.29 -14.47 -1.16
CA VAL A 253 -11.31 -15.90 -1.45
C VAL A 253 -11.08 -16.07 -2.94
N THR A 254 -10.12 -16.90 -3.33
CA THR A 254 -9.77 -17.18 -4.72
C THR A 254 -9.71 -18.69 -4.93
N LEU A 255 -10.38 -19.17 -5.95
CA LEU A 255 -10.36 -20.56 -6.38
C LEU A 255 -9.37 -20.71 -7.55
N LEU A 256 -8.49 -21.69 -7.43
CA LEU A 256 -7.40 -21.94 -8.36
C LEU A 256 -7.51 -23.38 -8.88
N ASN A 257 -7.68 -23.54 -10.18
CA ASN A 257 -7.44 -24.81 -10.86
C ASN A 257 -5.93 -25.00 -11.00
N ARG A 258 -5.44 -26.20 -10.68
CA ARG A 258 -4.00 -26.53 -10.75
C ARG A 258 -3.42 -26.39 -12.16
N ASN A 259 -4.23 -26.57 -13.20
CA ASN A 259 -3.80 -26.58 -14.58
C ASN A 259 -4.18 -25.28 -15.33
N GLU A 260 -5.27 -24.64 -14.94
CA GLU A 260 -5.88 -23.55 -15.71
C GLU A 260 -5.81 -22.18 -15.01
N GLY A 261 -5.33 -22.13 -13.76
CA GLY A 261 -5.19 -20.88 -13.01
C GLY A 261 -6.47 -20.48 -12.28
N MET A 262 -6.77 -19.18 -12.21
CA MET A 262 -7.89 -18.68 -11.40
C MET A 262 -9.23 -19.04 -12.03
N ILE A 263 -10.10 -19.70 -11.24
CA ILE A 263 -11.48 -20.05 -11.61
C ILE A 263 -12.40 -18.88 -11.29
N ASP A 264 -12.41 -18.45 -10.03
CA ASP A 264 -13.25 -17.37 -9.53
C ASP A 264 -12.62 -16.71 -8.30
N SER A 265 -13.09 -15.51 -7.95
CA SER A 265 -12.73 -14.86 -6.70
C SER A 265 -13.84 -13.99 -6.13
N MET A 266 -14.05 -14.10 -4.82
CA MET A 266 -15.02 -13.31 -4.07
C MET A 266 -14.34 -12.52 -2.95
N VAL A 267 -14.88 -11.34 -2.66
CA VAL A 267 -14.48 -10.52 -1.52
C VAL A 267 -15.58 -10.51 -0.48
N VAL A 268 -15.26 -10.92 0.75
CA VAL A 268 -16.16 -10.89 1.91
C VAL A 268 -15.71 -9.78 2.86
N LYS A 269 -16.47 -8.69 2.93
CA LYS A 269 -16.16 -7.58 3.86
C LYS A 269 -16.68 -7.89 5.25
N PHE A 270 -15.93 -7.52 6.28
CA PHE A 270 -16.35 -7.71 7.66
C PHE A 270 -17.62 -6.93 8.00
N ARG A 271 -17.78 -5.73 7.43
CA ARG A 271 -19.02 -4.95 7.57
C ARG A 271 -20.26 -5.68 7.06
N ASP A 272 -20.13 -6.44 5.98
CA ASP A 272 -21.27 -7.09 5.33
C ASP A 272 -21.71 -8.33 6.13
N VAL A 273 -20.76 -8.99 6.80
CA VAL A 273 -21.02 -10.18 7.63
C VAL A 273 -21.42 -9.81 9.06
N TRP A 274 -20.74 -8.84 9.66
CA TRP A 274 -20.89 -8.55 11.09
C TRP A 274 -21.62 -7.23 11.39
N GLY A 275 -21.86 -6.40 10.37
CA GLY A 275 -22.41 -5.06 10.53
C GLY A 275 -21.41 -4.05 11.12
N LEU A 276 -21.91 -2.84 11.39
CA LEU A 276 -21.23 -1.86 12.23
C LEU A 276 -21.25 -2.36 13.68
N LYS A 277 -20.09 -2.33 14.36
CA LYS A 277 -19.99 -2.79 15.74
C LYS A 277 -20.07 -1.65 16.73
N ASN A 278 -20.99 -1.75 17.67
CA ASN A 278 -21.08 -0.80 18.78
C ASN A 278 -19.92 -1.02 19.76
N THR A 279 -19.40 0.07 20.31
CA THR A 279 -18.26 0.04 21.22
C THR A 279 -18.53 0.95 22.41
N THR A 280 -17.83 0.71 23.53
CA THR A 280 -17.88 1.59 24.69
C THR A 280 -17.01 2.84 24.52
N ASN A 281 -16.31 2.99 23.39
CA ASN A 281 -15.42 4.11 23.13
C ASN A 281 -16.21 5.35 22.68
N PRO A 282 -16.10 6.49 23.41
CA PRO A 282 -16.88 7.69 23.13
C PRO A 282 -16.60 8.35 21.78
N ASN A 283 -15.51 7.99 21.10
CA ASN A 283 -15.16 8.46 19.76
C ASN A 283 -15.91 7.71 18.64
N PHE A 284 -16.53 6.57 18.93
CA PHE A 284 -17.23 5.72 17.95
C PHE A 284 -18.69 5.51 18.33
N ARG A 285 -19.42 6.63 18.50
CA ARG A 285 -20.83 6.63 18.95
C ARG A 285 -21.77 5.95 17.95
N ASP A 286 -21.45 6.05 16.66
CA ASP A 286 -22.23 5.45 15.57
C ASP A 286 -21.74 4.04 15.19
N GLY A 287 -20.85 3.46 16.02
CA GLY A 287 -20.21 2.19 15.79
C GLY A 287 -18.92 2.30 14.96
N VAL A 288 -18.17 1.20 14.91
CA VAL A 288 -16.92 1.06 14.17
C VAL A 288 -17.07 0.00 13.08
N ASN A 289 -16.51 0.27 11.90
CA ASN A 289 -16.37 -0.75 10.88
C ASN A 289 -15.28 -1.74 11.31
N PRO A 290 -15.55 -3.04 11.52
CA PRO A 290 -14.55 -3.98 11.98
C PRO A 290 -13.40 -4.10 10.99
N HIS A 291 -12.17 -3.97 11.47
CA HIS A 291 -10.97 -4.17 10.66
C HIS A 291 -9.75 -4.44 11.55
N ILE A 292 -8.77 -5.08 10.95
CA ILE A 292 -7.42 -5.18 11.51
C ILE A 292 -6.66 -3.95 11.04
N TRP A 293 -6.02 -3.25 11.97
CA TRP A 293 -5.12 -2.15 11.65
C TRP A 293 -3.68 -2.61 11.82
N SER A 294 -2.89 -2.47 10.75
CA SER A 294 -1.46 -2.75 10.76
C SER A 294 -0.67 -1.45 10.81
N TYR A 295 -0.40 -0.95 12.01
CA TYR A 295 0.32 0.29 12.23
C TYR A 295 1.74 0.02 12.74
N GLY A 296 2.74 0.31 11.91
CA GLY A 296 4.15 0.05 12.25
C GLY A 296 4.44 -1.45 12.44
N LYS A 297 4.86 -1.84 13.66
CA LYS A 297 5.12 -3.25 14.03
C LYS A 297 3.91 -3.93 14.68
N GLU A 298 2.84 -3.17 14.94
CA GLU A 298 1.66 -3.67 15.63
C GLU A 298 0.55 -3.93 14.62
N THR A 299 0.13 -5.19 14.55
CA THR A 299 -1.04 -5.61 13.78
C THR A 299 -2.04 -6.16 14.77
N SER A 300 -3.20 -5.51 14.87
CA SER A 300 -4.25 -5.94 15.81
C SER A 300 -5.64 -5.50 15.32
N TRP A 301 -6.68 -6.09 15.91
CA TRP A 301 -8.05 -5.61 15.71
C TRP A 301 -8.23 -4.22 16.30
N TYR A 302 -8.71 -3.27 15.49
CA TYR A 302 -8.87 -1.89 15.92
C TYR A 302 -10.22 -1.68 16.60
N VAL A 303 -10.17 -1.28 17.87
CA VAL A 303 -11.31 -0.95 18.75
C VAL A 303 -12.23 -2.13 19.08
N TYR A 304 -12.71 -2.86 18.08
CA TYR A 304 -13.55 -4.05 18.24
C TYR A 304 -12.73 -5.33 18.10
N GLN A 305 -12.73 -6.18 19.13
CA GLN A 305 -12.08 -7.50 19.12
C GLN A 305 -13.12 -8.60 18.82
N PRO A 306 -13.02 -9.31 17.69
CA PRO A 306 -13.95 -10.38 17.35
C PRO A 306 -13.92 -11.55 18.34
N GLY A 307 -15.10 -12.02 18.71
CA GLY A 307 -15.28 -13.20 19.56
C GLY A 307 -15.39 -14.50 18.75
N LYS A 308 -15.50 -15.63 19.45
CA LYS A 308 -15.66 -16.96 18.80
C LYS A 308 -16.84 -17.01 17.83
N GLU A 309 -17.97 -16.38 18.17
CA GLU A 309 -19.15 -16.37 17.31
C GLU A 309 -18.93 -15.55 16.03
N ASP A 310 -18.21 -14.43 16.09
CA ASP A 310 -17.88 -13.63 14.89
C ASP A 310 -17.08 -14.46 13.88
N TYR A 311 -16.04 -15.18 14.34
CA TYR A 311 -15.27 -16.06 13.47
C TYR A 311 -16.10 -17.20 12.89
N LYS A 312 -17.04 -17.75 13.65
CA LYS A 312 -17.95 -18.79 13.18
C LYS A 312 -18.83 -18.29 12.04
N VAL A 313 -19.51 -17.14 12.21
CA VAL A 313 -20.37 -16.53 11.18
C VAL A 313 -19.56 -16.18 9.93
N LEU A 314 -18.33 -15.65 10.08
CA LEU A 314 -17.46 -15.34 8.95
C LEU A 314 -17.00 -16.61 8.20
N SER A 315 -16.69 -17.68 8.93
CA SER A 315 -16.31 -18.96 8.34
C SER A 315 -17.48 -19.62 7.63
N GLU A 316 -18.69 -19.52 8.17
CA GLU A 316 -19.93 -20.00 7.54
C GLU A 316 -20.23 -19.23 6.24
N ALA A 317 -20.07 -17.90 6.22
CA ALA A 317 -20.25 -17.11 5.00
C ALA A 317 -19.30 -17.55 3.87
N ILE A 318 -18.03 -17.82 4.20
CA ILE A 318 -17.05 -18.33 3.23
C ILE A 318 -17.38 -19.76 2.80
N LYS A 319 -17.80 -20.62 3.74
CA LYS A 319 -18.25 -21.98 3.46
C LYS A 319 -19.36 -22.00 2.41
N THR A 320 -20.40 -21.19 2.58
CA THR A 320 -21.52 -21.10 1.63
C THR A 320 -21.06 -20.79 0.20
N TYR A 321 -20.06 -19.93 0.05
CA TYR A 321 -19.48 -19.64 -1.27
C TYR A 321 -18.68 -20.83 -1.82
N LEU A 322 -17.86 -21.49 -0.99
CA LEU A 322 -17.06 -22.62 -1.43
C LEU A 322 -17.91 -23.82 -1.85
N GLU A 323 -19.05 -24.04 -1.19
CA GLU A 323 -20.00 -25.13 -1.51
C GLU A 323 -20.57 -25.03 -2.92
N VAL A 324 -20.66 -23.83 -3.52
CA VAL A 324 -21.09 -23.63 -4.92
C VAL A 324 -20.15 -24.34 -5.91
N PHE A 325 -18.89 -24.54 -5.53
CA PHE A 325 -17.84 -25.14 -6.36
C PHE A 325 -17.47 -26.55 -5.91
N GLN A 326 -18.20 -27.11 -4.94
CA GLN A 326 -18.12 -28.51 -4.59
C GLN A 326 -19.11 -29.28 -5.47
N GLU A 327 -18.63 -30.32 -6.14
CA GLU A 327 -19.51 -31.24 -6.83
C GLU A 327 -20.45 -31.89 -5.79
N PRO A 328 -21.75 -32.02 -6.07
CA PRO A 328 -22.60 -32.85 -5.23
C PRO A 328 -21.98 -34.24 -5.19
N GLU A 329 -21.83 -34.83 -4.01
CA GLU A 329 -21.63 -36.27 -3.94
C GLU A 329 -22.81 -36.88 -4.71
N GLU A 330 -22.54 -37.45 -5.89
CA GLU A 330 -23.48 -38.34 -6.54
C GLU A 330 -23.77 -39.43 -5.51
N ALA A 331 -24.89 -39.30 -4.81
CA ALA A 331 -25.44 -40.38 -4.04
C ALA A 331 -25.57 -41.52 -5.05
N MET A 332 -24.68 -42.50 -4.94
CA MET A 332 -24.75 -43.74 -5.70
C MET A 332 -26.17 -44.26 -5.50
N GLN A 333 -27.06 -43.99 -6.45
CA GLN A 333 -28.25 -44.79 -6.63
C GLN A 333 -27.70 -46.15 -7.02
N MET A 334 -27.53 -46.99 -5.99
CA MET A 334 -27.32 -48.42 -6.12
C MET A 334 -28.29 -48.90 -7.19
N GLY A 335 -27.74 -49.19 -8.37
CA GLY A 335 -28.48 -49.77 -9.47
C GLY A 335 -29.26 -50.95 -8.93
N GLN A 336 -30.59 -50.89 -9.11
CA GLN A 336 -31.45 -52.04 -8.88
C GLN A 336 -30.83 -53.24 -9.58
N LYS A 337 -30.47 -54.25 -8.79
CA LYS A 337 -30.32 -55.61 -9.30
C LYS A 337 -31.67 -55.98 -9.91
N MET A 338 -31.74 -55.97 -11.24
CA MET A 338 -32.78 -56.69 -11.97
C MET A 338 -32.37 -58.15 -11.99
N CYS A 339 -33.19 -58.96 -11.33
CA CYS A 339 -33.15 -60.42 -11.30
C CYS A 339 -33.41 -61.04 -12.68
#